data_AF-A0A0L0FHL8-F1
#
_entry.id   AF-A0A0L0FHL8-F1
#
_cell.length_a   1.000
_cell.length_b   1.000
_cell.length_c   1.000
_cell.angle_alpha   90.00
_cell.angle_beta   90.00
_cell.angle_gamma   90.00
#
_symmetry.space_group_name_H-M   'P 1'
#
loop_
_entity.id
_entity.type
_entity.pdbx_description
1 polymer ?
#
loop_
_entity_poly.entity_id
_entity_poly.type
_entity_poly.pdbx_seq_one_letter_code
_entity_poly.pdbx_strand_id
1 'polypeptide(L)'
;MQMPFMGTHAVDDFLVGTQAAVAGGTTMIIDFVMPTKGESLTAAYKKWRGWADEKVVCDYAFHVAVTWWSEQVANEMVELTKVGINSFKTFMAYKDVFMLRDDDMLNCYEHIGKIGALAQVHAENGDVIAKKSAEMVAKGITGPEGHLLCRTEEVEAEATQRAIMIANQVNCPLYVVHVMSKTSADVISAARRRGCVVFGEPIAAGLGADGNCHFNKCWRHAAHHVMGPPIRPDPSTPGYLMDLLASGDLQTTGTDNCTFNTDQKALGKDDFRAIPNGINGVEDRMSIVWDRGVATGKLSPSQFVAVTSTNAAKIFNIYPRKGRIAVGCDADIVVWDANAQRTISAKTHHQAVNFNIFEGQTVTGLAKVTISRGTVVWKDNKLSTTRGSGRFVETPPNCEHVYNRIRTRDVVRQPKKVEREPYTGPVAVLEK
;
A
#
# COMPACT_ATOMS: atom_id res chain seq x y z
N MET A 1 -10.64 3.06 1.82
CA MET A 1 -12.12 3.09 1.69
C MET A 1 -12.62 4.48 2.05
N GLN A 2 -13.72 4.94 1.44
CA GLN A 2 -14.38 6.22 1.77
C GLN A 2 -13.45 7.45 1.81
N MET A 3 -12.34 7.42 1.07
CA MET A 3 -11.28 8.42 1.17
C MET A 3 -11.72 9.73 0.51
N PRO A 4 -11.67 10.88 1.21
CA PRO A 4 -11.72 12.19 0.57
C PRO A 4 -10.41 12.43 -0.18
N PHE A 5 -10.47 12.55 -1.50
CA PHE A 5 -9.28 12.67 -2.33
C PHE A 5 -9.55 13.37 -3.66
N MET A 6 -8.61 14.24 -4.08
CA MET A 6 -8.65 15.00 -5.33
C MET A 6 -10.01 15.67 -5.62
N GLY A 7 -10.63 16.27 -4.59
CA GLY A 7 -11.87 17.04 -4.72
C GLY A 7 -13.17 16.23 -4.67
N THR A 8 -13.11 14.92 -4.47
CA THR A 8 -14.30 14.05 -4.33
C THR A 8 -14.06 12.94 -3.28
N HIS A 9 -14.93 11.93 -3.20
CA HIS A 9 -14.81 10.81 -2.29
C HIS A 9 -14.80 9.47 -3.04
N ALA A 10 -14.03 8.51 -2.55
CA ALA A 10 -14.09 7.15 -3.06
C ALA A 10 -15.49 6.54 -2.84
N VAL A 11 -15.99 5.80 -3.84
CA VAL A 11 -17.37 5.27 -3.85
C VAL A 11 -17.53 3.99 -3.03
N ASP A 12 -16.47 3.17 -2.92
CA ASP A 12 -16.44 2.10 -1.93
C ASP A 12 -16.24 2.68 -0.54
N ASP A 13 -17.35 2.80 0.19
CA ASP A 13 -17.32 3.11 1.61
C ASP A 13 -16.92 1.89 2.45
N PHE A 14 -16.82 2.04 3.78
CA PHE A 14 -16.43 0.91 4.64
C PHE A 14 -17.42 -0.26 4.62
N LEU A 15 -18.71 -0.03 4.32
CA LEU A 15 -19.70 -1.10 4.27
C LEU A 15 -19.54 -1.88 2.96
N VAL A 16 -19.68 -1.20 1.82
CA VAL A 16 -19.62 -1.85 0.50
C VAL A 16 -18.23 -2.41 0.23
N GLY A 17 -17.17 -1.68 0.59
CA GLY A 17 -15.79 -2.12 0.43
C GLY A 17 -15.46 -3.38 1.23
N THR A 18 -15.98 -3.53 2.46
CA THR A 18 -15.75 -4.76 3.25
C THR A 18 -16.66 -5.91 2.81
N GLN A 19 -17.85 -5.63 2.28
CA GLN A 19 -18.69 -6.65 1.62
C GLN A 19 -17.99 -7.22 0.38
N ALA A 20 -17.42 -6.34 -0.46
CA ALA A 20 -16.61 -6.74 -1.60
C ALA A 20 -15.37 -7.55 -1.18
N ALA A 21 -14.70 -7.14 -0.09
CA ALA A 21 -13.57 -7.88 0.46
C ALA A 21 -13.95 -9.34 0.80
N VAL A 22 -15.03 -9.55 1.56
CA VAL A 22 -15.42 -10.91 1.97
C VAL A 22 -15.98 -11.75 0.83
N ALA A 23 -16.63 -11.14 -0.18
CA ALA A 23 -17.00 -11.84 -1.41
C ALA A 23 -15.77 -12.37 -2.17
N GLY A 24 -14.66 -11.62 -2.12
CA GLY A 24 -13.36 -12.00 -2.67
C GLY A 24 -12.49 -12.93 -1.80
N GLY A 25 -12.94 -13.28 -0.59
CA GLY A 25 -12.17 -14.07 0.37
C GLY A 25 -11.22 -13.27 1.27
N THR A 26 -11.24 -11.94 1.23
CA THR A 26 -10.46 -11.11 2.16
C THR A 26 -11.28 -10.82 3.43
N THR A 27 -10.77 -11.22 4.60
CA THR A 27 -11.47 -11.11 5.89
C THR A 27 -10.96 -10.00 6.81
N MET A 28 -9.92 -9.27 6.37
CA MET A 28 -9.46 -8.07 7.06
C MET A 28 -8.92 -7.05 6.07
N ILE A 29 -9.19 -5.76 6.31
CA ILE A 29 -8.56 -4.65 5.61
C ILE A 29 -7.70 -3.81 6.57
N ILE A 30 -6.63 -3.18 6.08
CA ILE A 30 -5.93 -2.11 6.79
C ILE A 30 -6.02 -0.87 5.93
N ASP A 31 -6.76 0.14 6.40
CA ASP A 31 -7.02 1.37 5.64
C ASP A 31 -6.03 2.48 6.01
N PHE A 32 -6.00 3.56 5.25
CA PHE A 32 -5.15 4.72 5.55
C PHE A 32 -5.98 5.87 6.09
N VAL A 33 -5.66 6.30 7.32
CA VAL A 33 -6.07 7.60 7.84
C VAL A 33 -5.25 8.67 7.14
N MET A 34 -5.92 9.63 6.50
CA MET A 34 -5.28 10.63 5.62
C MET A 34 -5.56 12.06 6.11
N PRO A 35 -4.80 12.57 7.08
CA PRO A 35 -4.93 13.94 7.55
C PRO A 35 -4.43 14.93 6.49
N THR A 36 -5.09 16.07 6.40
CA THR A 36 -4.60 17.22 5.62
C THR A 36 -3.37 17.86 6.30
N LYS A 37 -2.55 18.58 5.54
CA LYS A 37 -1.37 19.26 6.07
C LYS A 37 -1.78 20.25 7.17
N GLY A 38 -1.20 20.11 8.37
CA GLY A 38 -1.53 20.89 9.56
C GLY A 38 -2.66 20.31 10.43
N GLU A 39 -3.37 19.26 9.98
CA GLU A 39 -4.38 18.57 10.77
C GLU A 39 -3.73 17.62 11.79
N SER A 40 -4.36 17.50 12.97
CA SER A 40 -3.97 16.54 14.00
C SER A 40 -4.18 15.10 13.52
N LEU A 41 -3.14 14.27 13.65
CA LEU A 41 -3.19 12.86 13.29
C LEU A 41 -4.21 12.10 14.15
N THR A 42 -4.31 12.44 15.45
CA THR A 42 -5.25 11.78 16.37
C THR A 42 -6.69 12.15 16.08
N ALA A 43 -6.96 13.40 15.65
CA ALA A 43 -8.30 13.83 15.24
C ALA A 43 -8.73 13.12 13.96
N ALA A 44 -7.85 13.03 12.96
CA ALA A 44 -8.09 12.28 11.75
C ALA A 44 -8.34 10.79 12.05
N TYR A 45 -7.53 10.17 12.92
CA TYR A 45 -7.76 8.78 13.34
C TYR A 45 -9.16 8.56 13.95
N LYS A 46 -9.59 9.43 14.86
CA LYS A 46 -10.92 9.36 15.47
C LYS A 46 -12.04 9.50 14.43
N LYS A 47 -11.87 10.39 13.46
CA LYS A 47 -12.81 10.58 12.34
C LYS A 47 -12.95 9.30 11.52
N TRP A 48 -11.83 8.66 11.16
CA TRP A 48 -11.84 7.39 10.43
C TRP A 48 -12.44 6.25 11.23
N ARG A 49 -12.13 6.14 12.53
CA ARG A 49 -12.79 5.18 13.44
C ARG A 49 -14.30 5.36 13.47
N GLY A 50 -14.77 6.61 13.56
CA GLY A 50 -16.20 6.94 13.51
C GLY A 50 -16.88 6.55 12.19
N TRP A 51 -16.16 6.58 11.07
CA TRP A 51 -16.70 6.09 9.79
C TRP A 51 -16.73 4.56 9.68
N ALA A 52 -15.70 3.89 10.19
CA ALA A 52 -15.51 2.46 9.99
C ALA A 52 -16.31 1.62 11.00
N ASP A 53 -16.27 1.94 12.30
CA ASP A 53 -16.81 1.10 13.38
C ASP A 53 -18.31 0.76 13.17
N GLU A 54 -19.09 1.67 12.60
CA GLU A 54 -20.52 1.49 12.35
C GLU A 54 -20.84 0.79 11.02
N LYS A 55 -19.83 0.47 10.20
CA LYS A 55 -20.02 0.04 8.80
C LYS A 55 -19.38 -1.30 8.47
N VAL A 56 -18.17 -1.54 8.94
CA VAL A 56 -17.36 -2.71 8.53
C VAL A 56 -18.07 -4.04 8.80
N VAL A 57 -17.98 -4.97 7.85
CA VAL A 57 -18.55 -6.33 8.00
C VAL A 57 -17.49 -7.39 8.33
N CYS A 58 -16.22 -7.05 8.14
CA CYS A 58 -15.06 -7.85 8.54
C CYS A 58 -14.12 -7.01 9.41
N ASP A 59 -13.17 -7.64 10.09
CA ASP A 59 -12.21 -6.93 10.94
C ASP A 59 -11.38 -5.92 10.13
N TYR A 60 -10.87 -4.89 10.79
CA TYR A 60 -10.06 -3.88 10.14
C TYR A 60 -9.01 -3.27 11.08
N ALA A 61 -8.00 -2.61 10.52
CA ALA A 61 -7.06 -1.76 11.24
C ALA A 61 -6.76 -0.49 10.43
N PHE A 62 -5.86 0.35 10.94
CA PHE A 62 -5.43 1.57 10.26
C PHE A 62 -3.91 1.72 10.24
N HIS A 63 -3.42 2.19 9.10
CA HIS A 63 -2.19 2.98 8.97
C HIS A 63 -2.54 4.46 9.14
N VAL A 64 -1.59 5.28 9.61
CA VAL A 64 -1.80 6.74 9.69
C VAL A 64 -0.79 7.47 8.83
N ALA A 65 -1.26 8.29 7.89
CA ALA A 65 -0.37 9.09 7.07
C ALA A 65 0.23 10.28 7.83
N VAL A 66 1.51 10.52 7.60
CA VAL A 66 2.27 11.68 8.05
C VAL A 66 2.48 12.58 6.83
N THR A 67 1.57 13.54 6.67
CA THR A 67 1.51 14.47 5.52
C THR A 67 2.23 15.80 5.76
N TRP A 68 2.76 15.98 6.96
CA TRP A 68 3.59 17.10 7.41
C TRP A 68 4.38 16.68 8.66
N TRP A 69 5.45 17.39 8.98
CA TRP A 69 6.32 17.07 10.11
C TRP A 69 6.43 18.23 11.11
N SER A 70 6.36 17.92 12.40
CA SER A 70 6.56 18.83 13.53
C SER A 70 6.70 18.04 14.84
N GLU A 71 7.04 18.71 15.94
CA GLU A 71 7.05 18.11 17.28
C GLU A 71 5.64 17.64 17.71
N GLN A 72 4.58 18.37 17.32
CA GLN A 72 3.20 17.94 17.56
C GLN A 72 2.93 16.60 16.90
N VAL A 73 3.30 16.45 15.62
CA VAL A 73 3.14 15.21 14.85
C VAL A 73 3.89 14.06 15.53
N ALA A 74 5.13 14.29 15.97
CA ALA A 74 5.91 13.29 16.70
C ALA A 74 5.20 12.82 17.99
N ASN A 75 4.68 13.75 18.79
CA ASN A 75 3.93 13.43 20.01
C ASN A 75 2.63 12.67 19.71
N GLU A 76 1.88 13.07 18.69
CA GLU A 76 0.65 12.39 18.29
C GLU A 76 0.91 10.97 17.78
N MET A 77 2.04 10.72 17.10
CA MET A 77 2.44 9.36 16.72
C MET A 77 2.66 8.47 17.94
N VAL A 78 3.24 8.99 19.03
CA VAL A 78 3.37 8.24 20.29
C VAL A 78 1.99 7.89 20.84
N GLU A 79 1.05 8.84 20.88
CA GLU A 79 -0.31 8.56 21.35
C GLU A 79 -1.04 7.53 20.47
N LEU A 80 -0.83 7.56 19.16
CA LEU A 80 -1.40 6.59 18.23
C LEU A 80 -0.88 5.16 18.47
N THR A 81 0.38 4.99 18.86
CA THR A 81 0.90 3.65 19.23
C THR A 81 0.19 3.06 20.45
N LYS A 82 -0.26 3.90 21.39
CA LYS A 82 -1.00 3.44 22.60
C LYS A 82 -2.40 2.92 22.27
N VAL A 83 -2.97 3.31 21.14
CA VAL A 83 -4.28 2.82 20.65
C VAL A 83 -4.14 1.78 19.54
N GLY A 84 -2.97 1.17 19.39
CA GLY A 84 -2.75 0.04 18.48
C GLY A 84 -2.47 0.44 17.03
N ILE A 85 -1.76 1.54 16.80
CA ILE A 85 -1.22 1.90 15.47
C ILE A 85 0.29 1.69 15.46
N ASN A 86 0.80 0.78 14.64
CA ASN A 86 2.24 0.56 14.49
C ASN A 86 2.80 0.90 13.11
N SER A 87 2.08 1.61 12.26
CA SER A 87 2.51 1.88 10.88
C SER A 87 2.10 3.27 10.40
N PHE A 88 3.08 3.99 9.87
CA PHE A 88 2.95 5.40 9.48
C PHE A 88 3.36 5.61 8.03
N LYS A 89 2.49 6.27 7.24
CA LYS A 89 2.66 6.43 5.80
C LYS A 89 3.18 7.82 5.42
N THR A 90 4.30 7.86 4.73
CA THR A 90 4.91 9.08 4.17
C THR A 90 4.78 9.12 2.65
N PHE A 91 4.90 10.31 2.06
CA PHE A 91 4.80 10.51 0.62
C PHE A 91 6.03 11.28 0.12
N MET A 92 6.65 10.76 -0.94
CA MET A 92 7.70 11.46 -1.70
C MET A 92 7.13 12.17 -2.95
N ALA A 93 5.85 11.92 -3.25
CA ALA A 93 5.08 12.53 -4.32
C ALA A 93 4.01 13.47 -3.76
N TYR A 94 3.14 13.97 -4.64
CA TYR A 94 2.08 14.94 -4.30
C TYR A 94 2.67 16.23 -3.70
N LYS A 95 3.56 16.86 -4.47
CA LYS A 95 4.20 18.14 -4.12
C LYS A 95 3.15 19.15 -3.68
N ASP A 96 3.48 19.89 -2.61
CA ASP A 96 2.64 20.91 -1.96
C ASP A 96 1.35 20.39 -1.30
N VAL A 97 1.06 19.08 -1.38
CA VAL A 97 -0.11 18.45 -0.75
C VAL A 97 0.30 17.52 0.39
N PHE A 98 1.06 16.47 0.09
CA PHE A 98 1.49 15.45 1.08
C PHE A 98 3.00 15.22 1.11
N MET A 99 3.75 15.73 0.12
CA MET A 99 5.18 15.47 -0.03
C MET A 99 5.98 15.94 1.19
N LEU A 100 6.75 15.02 1.78
CA LEU A 100 7.80 15.35 2.73
C LEU A 100 9.13 15.55 2.00
N ARG A 101 9.96 16.47 2.50
CA ARG A 101 11.35 16.63 2.07
C ARG A 101 12.25 15.62 2.80
N ASP A 102 13.47 15.42 2.31
CA ASP A 102 14.35 14.38 2.82
C ASP A 102 14.75 14.58 4.29
N ASP A 103 14.88 15.83 4.74
CA ASP A 103 15.12 16.21 6.14
C ASP A 103 13.93 15.85 7.04
N ASP A 104 12.71 16.19 6.62
CA ASP A 104 11.48 15.77 7.31
C ASP A 104 11.34 14.25 7.35
N MET A 105 11.64 13.56 6.25
CA MET A 105 11.64 12.09 6.21
C MET A 105 12.67 11.48 7.15
N LEU A 106 13.88 12.04 7.21
CA LEU A 106 14.93 11.56 8.12
C LEU A 106 14.48 11.65 9.58
N ASN A 107 13.97 12.82 9.99
CA ASN A 107 13.45 13.05 11.34
C ASN A 107 12.25 12.14 11.64
N CYS A 108 11.32 12.02 10.68
CA CYS A 108 10.14 11.17 10.80
C CYS A 108 10.53 9.70 10.97
N TYR A 109 11.45 9.19 10.14
CA TYR A 109 11.87 7.78 10.18
C TYR A 109 12.67 7.47 11.44
N GLU A 110 13.51 8.39 11.91
CA GLU A 110 14.19 8.24 13.21
C GLU A 110 13.16 8.10 14.34
N HIS A 111 12.13 8.95 14.34
CA HIS A 111 11.06 8.89 15.34
C HIS A 111 10.22 7.61 15.25
N ILE A 112 9.81 7.20 14.05
CA ILE A 112 9.12 5.92 13.80
C ILE A 112 9.93 4.76 14.36
N GLY A 113 11.24 4.76 14.10
CA GLY A 113 12.20 3.78 14.63
C GLY A 113 12.16 3.70 16.16
N LYS A 114 12.26 4.85 16.84
CA LYS A 114 12.26 4.99 18.31
C LYS A 114 10.96 4.50 18.97
N ILE A 115 9.82 4.73 18.35
CA ILE A 115 8.51 4.33 18.90
C ILE A 115 8.12 2.88 18.55
N GLY A 116 9.00 2.13 17.88
CA GLY A 116 8.76 0.72 17.55
C GLY A 116 7.76 0.51 16.41
N ALA A 117 7.57 1.50 15.53
CA ALA A 117 6.61 1.44 14.42
C ALA A 117 7.28 1.19 13.06
N LEU A 118 6.48 0.93 12.03
CA LEU A 118 6.94 0.67 10.67
C LEU A 118 6.72 1.89 9.79
N ALA A 119 7.76 2.36 9.11
CA ALA A 119 7.64 3.40 8.11
C ALA A 119 7.08 2.79 6.82
N GLN A 120 6.02 3.40 6.27
CA GLN A 120 5.52 3.12 4.93
C GLN A 120 5.81 4.32 4.03
N VAL A 121 6.08 4.08 2.74
CA VAL A 121 6.40 5.16 1.79
C VAL A 121 5.72 4.97 0.45
N HIS A 122 5.06 6.03 -0.03
CA HIS A 122 4.71 6.19 -1.44
C HIS A 122 5.92 6.81 -2.13
N ALA A 123 6.62 6.00 -2.92
CA ALA A 123 7.95 6.32 -3.45
C ALA A 123 7.90 6.66 -4.94
N GLU A 124 7.52 7.89 -5.28
CA GLU A 124 7.78 8.50 -6.58
C GLU A 124 8.40 9.90 -6.36
N ASN A 125 9.28 10.36 -7.26
CA ASN A 125 9.88 11.69 -7.12
C ASN A 125 8.87 12.82 -7.46
N GLY A 126 8.32 13.45 -6.42
CA GLY A 126 7.27 14.47 -6.55
C GLY A 126 7.66 15.73 -7.35
N ASP A 127 8.92 16.17 -7.29
CA ASP A 127 9.36 17.33 -8.08
C ASP A 127 9.44 17.00 -9.57
N VAL A 128 9.93 15.79 -9.92
CA VAL A 128 9.95 15.32 -11.30
C VAL A 128 8.54 15.17 -11.83
N ILE A 129 7.62 14.55 -11.08
CA ILE A 129 6.22 14.41 -11.46
C ILE A 129 5.59 15.78 -11.73
N ALA A 130 5.77 16.75 -10.83
CA ALA A 130 5.18 18.08 -10.99
C ALA A 130 5.68 18.76 -12.28
N LYS A 131 6.99 18.74 -12.53
CA LYS A 131 7.60 19.32 -13.74
C LYS A 131 7.13 18.60 -15.00
N LYS A 132 7.18 17.28 -15.02
CA LYS A 132 6.84 16.47 -16.20
C LYS A 132 5.35 16.49 -16.50
N SER A 133 4.49 16.57 -15.49
CA SER A 133 3.05 16.71 -15.70
C SER A 133 2.71 18.03 -16.38
N ALA A 134 3.33 19.14 -15.95
CA ALA A 134 3.19 20.43 -16.61
C ALA A 134 3.75 20.40 -18.05
N GLU A 135 4.88 19.71 -18.27
CA GLU A 135 5.46 19.51 -19.61
C GLU A 135 4.52 18.75 -20.55
N MET A 136 3.85 17.68 -20.09
CA MET A 136 2.90 16.92 -20.91
C MET A 136 1.71 17.79 -21.34
N VAL A 137 1.11 18.53 -20.41
CA VAL A 137 -0.01 19.43 -20.71
C VAL A 137 0.42 20.55 -21.66
N ALA A 138 1.61 21.14 -21.48
CA ALA A 138 2.14 22.16 -22.37
C ALA A 138 2.37 21.64 -23.81
N LYS A 139 2.58 20.33 -23.98
CA LYS A 139 2.67 19.66 -25.29
C LYS A 139 1.30 19.25 -25.87
N GLY A 140 0.20 19.60 -25.20
CA GLY A 140 -1.15 19.20 -25.59
C GLY A 140 -1.51 17.76 -25.24
N ILE A 141 -0.68 17.05 -24.46
CA ILE A 141 -0.97 15.69 -23.99
C ILE A 141 -1.78 15.81 -22.69
N THR A 142 -3.10 15.82 -22.84
CA THR A 142 -4.04 16.00 -21.72
C THR A 142 -4.84 14.74 -21.37
N GLY A 143 -4.73 13.69 -22.18
CA GLY A 143 -5.39 12.40 -21.94
C GLY A 143 -4.70 11.56 -20.86
N PRO A 144 -5.34 10.44 -20.44
CA PRO A 144 -4.81 9.55 -19.40
C PRO A 144 -3.39 9.01 -19.67
N GLU A 145 -2.96 8.92 -20.91
CA GLU A 145 -1.58 8.56 -21.29
C GLU A 145 -0.56 9.58 -20.75
N GLY A 146 -0.92 10.85 -20.64
CA GLY A 146 -0.08 11.89 -20.04
C GLY A 146 0.25 11.59 -18.56
N HIS A 147 -0.68 10.94 -17.85
CA HIS A 147 -0.48 10.50 -16.46
C HIS A 147 0.59 9.44 -16.33
N LEU A 148 0.70 8.50 -17.30
CA LEU A 148 1.76 7.50 -17.33
C LEU A 148 3.11 8.13 -17.74
N LEU A 149 3.08 8.94 -18.80
CA LEU A 149 4.28 9.53 -19.41
C LEU A 149 5.00 10.53 -18.49
N CYS A 150 4.30 11.17 -17.56
CA CYS A 150 4.90 12.14 -16.65
C CYS A 150 5.66 11.51 -15.46
N ARG A 151 5.55 10.18 -15.26
CA ARG A 151 6.04 9.45 -14.08
C ARG A 151 6.54 8.05 -14.47
N THR A 152 7.56 8.02 -15.33
CA THR A 152 8.18 6.77 -15.79
C THR A 152 8.69 5.92 -14.62
N GLU A 153 9.00 4.64 -14.86
CA GLU A 153 9.37 3.74 -13.75
C GLU A 153 10.66 4.14 -13.01
N GLU A 154 11.55 4.88 -13.66
CA GLU A 154 12.75 5.44 -13.03
C GLU A 154 12.42 6.47 -11.94
N VAL A 155 11.27 7.17 -12.07
CA VAL A 155 10.77 8.12 -11.05
C VAL A 155 10.37 7.38 -9.77
N GLU A 156 9.82 6.18 -9.90
CA GLU A 156 9.50 5.28 -8.78
C GLU A 156 10.76 4.64 -8.20
N ALA A 157 11.67 4.16 -9.06
CA ALA A 157 12.89 3.49 -8.64
C ALA A 157 13.85 4.42 -7.88
N GLU A 158 14.02 5.67 -8.34
CA GLU A 158 14.85 6.69 -7.67
C GLU A 158 14.35 6.94 -6.25
N ALA A 159 13.06 7.26 -6.09
CA ALA A 159 12.45 7.53 -4.81
C ALA A 159 12.48 6.30 -3.90
N THR A 160 12.31 5.09 -4.46
CA THR A 160 12.43 3.83 -3.70
C THR A 160 13.84 3.68 -3.13
N GLN A 161 14.87 3.91 -3.95
CA GLN A 161 16.26 3.81 -3.51
C GLN A 161 16.60 4.89 -2.48
N ARG A 162 16.09 6.11 -2.64
CA ARG A 162 16.30 7.22 -1.71
C ARG A 162 15.61 6.97 -0.36
N ALA A 163 14.35 6.52 -0.33
CA ALA A 163 13.65 6.16 0.90
C ALA A 163 14.38 5.05 1.67
N ILE A 164 14.83 4.01 0.97
CA ILE A 164 15.62 2.92 1.57
C ILE A 164 16.92 3.44 2.19
N MET A 165 17.61 4.35 1.50
CA MET A 165 18.83 4.96 1.98
C MET A 165 18.57 5.73 3.28
N ILE A 166 17.58 6.63 3.28
CA ILE A 166 17.20 7.45 4.43
C ILE A 166 16.82 6.56 5.63
N ALA A 167 15.94 5.58 5.42
CA ALA A 167 15.52 4.66 6.48
C ALA A 167 16.71 3.86 7.05
N ASN A 168 17.66 3.44 6.21
CA ASN A 168 18.84 2.72 6.65
C ASN A 168 19.84 3.60 7.43
N GLN A 169 19.93 4.91 7.16
CA GLN A 169 20.77 5.84 7.94
C GLN A 169 20.31 5.95 9.40
N VAL A 170 19.01 5.82 9.65
CA VAL A 170 18.40 5.91 10.99
C VAL A 170 17.96 4.55 11.54
N ASN A 171 18.41 3.45 10.92
CA ASN A 171 18.06 2.06 11.27
C ASN A 171 16.54 1.83 11.46
N CYS A 172 15.71 2.52 10.66
CA CYS A 172 14.26 2.36 10.67
C CYS A 172 13.82 1.28 9.66
N PRO A 173 12.94 0.33 10.02
CA PRO A 173 12.37 -0.60 9.06
C PRO A 173 11.43 0.12 8.09
N LEU A 174 11.52 -0.22 6.81
CA LEU A 174 10.76 0.44 5.74
C LEU A 174 9.85 -0.54 4.99
N TYR A 175 8.67 -0.07 4.62
CA TYR A 175 7.69 -0.78 3.79
C TYR A 175 7.35 0.08 2.57
N VAL A 176 7.77 -0.37 1.38
CA VAL A 176 7.45 0.29 0.12
C VAL A 176 6.09 -0.23 -0.34
N VAL A 177 5.07 0.64 -0.26
CA VAL A 177 3.71 0.30 -0.70
C VAL A 177 3.61 0.30 -2.22
N HIS A 178 2.55 -0.33 -2.75
CA HIS A 178 2.18 -0.31 -4.18
C HIS A 178 3.37 -0.25 -5.16
N VAL A 179 4.24 -1.27 -5.11
CA VAL A 179 5.37 -1.46 -6.03
C VAL A 179 4.80 -1.83 -7.40
N MET A 180 4.94 -0.92 -8.37
CA MET A 180 4.29 -1.04 -9.68
C MET A 180 5.26 -1.39 -10.82
N SER A 181 6.58 -1.23 -10.63
CA SER A 181 7.59 -1.45 -11.67
C SER A 181 8.64 -2.48 -11.32
N LYS A 182 9.28 -3.02 -12.37
CA LYS A 182 10.42 -3.92 -12.22
C LYS A 182 11.60 -3.22 -11.58
N THR A 183 11.89 -1.98 -12.01
CA THR A 183 13.03 -1.21 -11.51
C THR A 183 12.91 -0.90 -10.02
N SER A 184 11.72 -0.56 -9.50
CA SER A 184 11.54 -0.36 -8.05
C SER A 184 11.63 -1.68 -7.28
N ALA A 185 11.10 -2.77 -7.83
CA ALA A 185 11.21 -4.10 -7.25
C ALA A 185 12.68 -4.59 -7.18
N ASP A 186 13.49 -4.30 -8.21
CA ASP A 186 14.93 -4.60 -8.24
C ASP A 186 15.72 -3.83 -7.19
N VAL A 187 15.38 -2.55 -7.00
CA VAL A 187 15.96 -1.72 -5.93
C VAL A 187 15.67 -2.35 -4.56
N ILE A 188 14.45 -2.81 -4.32
CA ILE A 188 14.07 -3.50 -3.07
C ILE A 188 14.87 -4.81 -2.92
N SER A 189 14.92 -5.65 -3.95
CA SER A 189 15.69 -6.90 -3.93
C SER A 189 17.18 -6.65 -3.65
N ALA A 190 17.80 -5.68 -4.32
CA ALA A 190 19.19 -5.29 -4.09
C ALA A 190 19.43 -4.79 -2.66
N ALA A 191 18.54 -3.96 -2.12
CA ALA A 191 18.62 -3.49 -0.74
C ALA A 191 18.50 -4.63 0.27
N ARG A 192 17.58 -5.57 0.06
CA ARG A 192 17.42 -6.75 0.91
C ARG A 192 18.66 -7.65 0.89
N ARG A 193 19.29 -7.84 -0.27
CA ARG A 193 20.56 -8.57 -0.41
C ARG A 193 21.72 -7.89 0.34
N ARG A 194 21.75 -6.55 0.41
CA ARG A 194 22.67 -5.79 1.28
C ARG A 194 22.30 -5.85 2.77
N GLY A 195 21.20 -6.52 3.10
CA GLY A 195 20.71 -6.65 4.46
C GLY A 195 19.90 -5.45 4.95
N CYS A 196 19.42 -4.53 4.11
CA CYS A 196 18.46 -3.51 4.58
C CYS A 196 17.18 -4.18 5.11
N VAL A 197 16.55 -3.59 6.15
CA VAL A 197 15.23 -4.06 6.63
C VAL A 197 14.16 -3.33 5.83
N VAL A 198 13.88 -3.85 4.63
CA VAL A 198 12.86 -3.31 3.73
C VAL A 198 11.91 -4.40 3.27
N PHE A 199 10.63 -4.04 3.20
CA PHE A 199 9.53 -4.82 2.64
C PHE A 199 8.96 -4.12 1.41
N GLY A 200 8.41 -4.89 0.48
CA GLY A 200 7.74 -4.40 -0.72
C GLY A 200 6.38 -5.07 -0.93
N GLU A 201 5.41 -4.25 -1.33
CA GLU A 201 4.02 -4.62 -1.57
C GLU A 201 3.61 -4.31 -3.01
N PRO A 202 3.63 -5.26 -3.93
CA PRO A 202 2.86 -5.14 -5.16
C PRO A 202 1.36 -5.19 -4.85
N ILE A 203 0.54 -4.67 -5.77
CA ILE A 203 -0.92 -4.69 -5.65
C ILE A 203 -1.57 -5.50 -6.76
N ALA A 204 -2.82 -5.88 -6.57
CA ALA A 204 -3.60 -6.65 -7.55
C ALA A 204 -3.53 -6.06 -8.97
N ALA A 205 -3.60 -4.74 -9.11
CA ALA A 205 -3.49 -4.06 -10.40
C ALA A 205 -2.13 -4.32 -11.08
N GLY A 206 -1.01 -4.13 -10.35
CA GLY A 206 0.33 -4.40 -10.87
C GLY A 206 0.60 -5.87 -11.19
N LEU A 207 -0.18 -6.80 -10.63
CA LEU A 207 -0.04 -8.24 -10.82
C LEU A 207 -0.96 -8.83 -11.90
N GLY A 208 -1.98 -8.10 -12.36
CA GLY A 208 -2.99 -8.68 -13.26
C GLY A 208 -3.69 -7.74 -14.24
N ALA A 209 -3.51 -6.42 -14.15
CA ALA A 209 -4.09 -5.47 -15.10
C ALA A 209 -3.15 -5.25 -16.31
N ASP A 210 -3.72 -4.82 -17.43
CA ASP A 210 -2.95 -4.40 -18.61
C ASP A 210 -2.57 -2.92 -18.50
N GLY A 211 -1.27 -2.61 -18.51
CA GLY A 211 -0.79 -1.23 -18.46
C GLY A 211 -0.93 -0.47 -19.79
N ASN A 212 -1.24 -1.14 -20.90
CA ASN A 212 -1.50 -0.49 -22.18
C ASN A 212 -2.89 0.17 -22.23
N CYS A 213 -3.75 -0.08 -21.23
CA CYS A 213 -5.07 0.55 -21.12
C CYS A 213 -5.02 2.09 -21.13
N HIS A 214 -3.91 2.71 -20.69
CA HIS A 214 -3.72 4.16 -20.76
C HIS A 214 -3.74 4.72 -22.19
N PHE A 215 -3.42 3.90 -23.20
CA PHE A 215 -3.43 4.30 -24.61
C PHE A 215 -4.72 3.88 -25.34
N ASN A 216 -5.73 3.41 -24.61
CA ASN A 216 -7.00 2.99 -25.21
C ASN A 216 -7.72 4.19 -25.84
N LYS A 217 -8.25 4.02 -27.05
CA LYS A 217 -9.01 5.07 -27.77
C LYS A 217 -10.26 5.53 -27.02
N CYS A 218 -10.84 4.67 -26.18
CA CYS A 218 -11.92 5.04 -25.28
C CYS A 218 -11.36 5.74 -24.05
N TRP A 219 -11.52 7.06 -24.00
CA TRP A 219 -11.05 7.89 -22.87
C TRP A 219 -11.50 7.35 -21.51
N ARG A 220 -12.75 6.92 -21.38
CA ARG A 220 -13.30 6.38 -20.12
C ARG A 220 -12.50 5.16 -19.66
N HIS A 221 -12.26 4.22 -20.56
CA HIS A 221 -11.50 3.01 -20.27
C HIS A 221 -10.05 3.34 -19.87
N ALA A 222 -9.41 4.28 -20.56
CA ALA A 222 -8.07 4.73 -20.18
C ALA A 222 -8.03 5.41 -18.80
N ALA A 223 -9.03 6.26 -18.51
CA ALA A 223 -9.16 6.95 -17.22
C ALA A 223 -9.47 6.01 -16.04
N HIS A 224 -10.18 4.89 -16.29
CA HIS A 224 -10.45 3.86 -15.29
C HIS A 224 -9.18 3.25 -14.68
N HIS A 225 -8.06 3.27 -15.40
CA HIS A 225 -6.78 2.69 -14.98
C HIS A 225 -5.84 3.72 -14.33
N VAL A 226 -6.24 5.00 -14.23
CA VAL A 226 -5.40 6.06 -13.65
C VAL A 226 -5.28 5.88 -12.12
N MET A 227 -4.07 5.55 -11.67
CA MET A 227 -3.62 5.50 -10.27
C MET A 227 -2.15 5.90 -10.16
N GLY A 228 -1.65 6.22 -8.96
CA GLY A 228 -0.26 6.62 -8.73
C GLY A 228 0.44 5.72 -7.71
N PRO A 229 1.55 5.02 -8.04
CA PRO A 229 2.21 4.97 -9.36
C PRO A 229 1.34 4.29 -10.43
N PRO A 230 1.56 4.55 -11.73
CA PRO A 230 0.71 4.03 -12.80
C PRO A 230 1.00 2.55 -13.08
N ILE A 231 0.02 1.86 -13.66
CA ILE A 231 0.19 0.50 -14.17
C ILE A 231 1.16 0.55 -15.35
N ARG A 232 2.21 -0.28 -15.33
CA ARG A 232 3.31 -0.19 -16.30
C ARG A 232 2.95 -0.87 -17.63
N PRO A 233 3.26 -0.25 -18.78
CA PRO A 233 2.86 -0.76 -20.10
C PRO A 233 3.68 -1.97 -20.56
N ASP A 234 4.87 -2.20 -19.97
CA ASP A 234 5.66 -3.41 -20.26
C ASP A 234 4.86 -4.64 -19.81
N PRO A 235 4.41 -5.49 -20.76
CA PRO A 235 3.52 -6.62 -20.48
C PRO A 235 4.17 -7.72 -19.63
N SER A 236 5.49 -7.68 -19.45
CA SER A 236 6.21 -8.62 -18.59
C SER A 236 6.34 -8.14 -17.14
N THR A 237 5.90 -6.92 -16.82
CA THR A 237 5.92 -6.40 -15.43
C THR A 237 5.11 -7.25 -14.45
N PRO A 238 3.83 -7.62 -14.73
CA PRO A 238 3.05 -8.40 -13.78
C PRO A 238 3.67 -9.77 -13.45
N GLY A 239 4.18 -10.46 -14.48
CA GLY A 239 4.86 -11.74 -14.33
C GLY A 239 6.15 -11.63 -13.51
N TYR A 240 6.92 -10.55 -13.70
CA TYR A 240 8.15 -10.27 -12.95
C TYR A 240 7.87 -9.95 -11.48
N LEU A 241 6.88 -9.10 -11.20
CA LEU A 241 6.48 -8.80 -9.81
C LEU A 241 5.98 -10.08 -9.10
N MET A 242 5.30 -10.97 -9.81
CA MET A 242 4.90 -12.28 -9.29
C MET A 242 6.11 -13.19 -8.98
N ASP A 243 7.15 -13.18 -9.81
CA ASP A 243 8.39 -13.92 -9.54
C ASP A 243 9.09 -13.41 -8.27
N LEU A 244 9.09 -12.08 -8.05
CA LEU A 244 9.67 -11.48 -6.84
C LEU A 244 8.81 -11.71 -5.59
N LEU A 245 7.50 -11.92 -5.73
CA LEU A 245 6.67 -12.46 -4.65
C LEU A 245 7.04 -13.91 -4.33
N ALA A 246 7.27 -14.73 -5.36
CA ALA A 246 7.63 -16.13 -5.20
C ALA A 246 9.00 -16.31 -4.53
N SER A 247 9.99 -15.47 -4.87
CA SER A 247 11.33 -15.48 -4.26
C SER A 247 11.36 -14.87 -2.85
N GLY A 248 10.33 -14.11 -2.46
CA GLY A 248 10.28 -13.38 -1.19
C GLY A 248 11.03 -12.04 -1.20
N ASP A 249 11.43 -11.54 -2.38
CA ASP A 249 11.93 -10.17 -2.58
C ASP A 249 10.83 -9.12 -2.33
N LEU A 250 9.59 -9.48 -2.68
CA LEU A 250 8.34 -8.82 -2.29
C LEU A 250 7.56 -9.75 -1.34
N GLN A 251 6.82 -9.22 -0.37
CA GLN A 251 6.32 -10.04 0.76
C GLN A 251 4.80 -10.09 0.90
N THR A 252 4.09 -9.06 0.44
CA THR A 252 2.67 -8.88 0.70
C THR A 252 1.96 -8.45 -0.58
N THR A 253 0.63 -8.59 -0.59
CA THR A 253 -0.21 -8.11 -1.68
C THR A 253 -1.31 -7.21 -1.13
N GLY A 254 -1.30 -5.95 -1.56
CA GLY A 254 -2.37 -4.99 -1.31
C GLY A 254 -3.31 -4.86 -2.52
N THR A 255 -4.19 -3.86 -2.47
CA THR A 255 -5.04 -3.50 -3.61
C THR A 255 -5.00 -2.04 -3.97
N ASP A 256 -4.63 -1.19 -3.01
CA ASP A 256 -4.79 0.27 -3.13
C ASP A 256 -6.21 0.66 -3.58
N ASN A 257 -7.22 -0.04 -3.04
CA ASN A 257 -8.62 0.15 -3.42
C ASN A 257 -9.10 1.55 -3.09
N CYS A 258 -9.19 2.39 -4.12
CA CYS A 258 -9.60 3.78 -4.04
C CYS A 258 -10.43 4.08 -5.28
N THR A 259 -11.71 3.75 -5.22
CA THR A 259 -12.56 3.69 -6.39
C THR A 259 -13.31 4.98 -6.63
N PHE A 260 -13.35 5.42 -7.89
CA PHE A 260 -14.11 6.58 -8.34
C PHE A 260 -14.93 6.17 -9.55
N ASN A 261 -16.22 6.49 -9.59
CA ASN A 261 -17.07 6.23 -10.74
C ASN A 261 -16.58 6.96 -12.00
N THR A 262 -17.06 6.49 -13.15
CA THR A 262 -16.70 7.08 -14.46
C THR A 262 -16.96 8.59 -14.55
N ASP A 263 -18.01 9.10 -13.91
CA ASP A 263 -18.34 10.53 -13.84
C ASP A 263 -17.34 11.32 -12.97
N GLN A 264 -16.91 10.75 -11.83
CA GLN A 264 -15.83 11.32 -11.01
C GLN A 264 -14.49 11.30 -11.74
N LYS A 265 -14.18 10.22 -12.48
CA LYS A 265 -12.99 10.18 -13.36
C LYS A 265 -13.02 11.30 -14.40
N ALA A 266 -14.21 11.59 -14.96
CA ALA A 266 -14.42 12.62 -15.97
C ALA A 266 -14.15 14.07 -15.52
N LEU A 267 -13.89 14.31 -14.23
CA LEU A 267 -13.36 15.60 -13.74
C LEU A 267 -12.05 15.99 -14.47
N GLY A 268 -11.24 15.02 -14.88
CA GLY A 268 -10.03 15.24 -15.66
C GLY A 268 -10.14 14.96 -17.15
N LYS A 269 -11.33 15.06 -17.75
CA LYS A 269 -11.55 14.78 -19.18
C LYS A 269 -10.69 15.61 -20.13
N ASP A 270 -10.36 16.84 -19.72
CA ASP A 270 -9.55 17.78 -20.50
C ASP A 270 -8.15 17.99 -19.88
N ASP A 271 -7.85 17.35 -18.75
CA ASP A 271 -6.57 17.43 -18.04
C ASP A 271 -6.41 16.23 -17.10
N PHE A 272 -5.52 15.29 -17.46
CA PHE A 272 -5.30 14.06 -16.69
C PHE A 272 -4.92 14.32 -15.23
N ARG A 273 -4.34 15.49 -14.90
CA ARG A 273 -3.93 15.84 -13.53
C ARG A 273 -5.13 16.00 -12.58
N ALA A 274 -6.32 16.23 -13.14
CA ALA A 274 -7.58 16.34 -12.41
C ALA A 274 -8.37 15.03 -12.36
N ILE A 275 -7.89 13.94 -12.96
CA ILE A 275 -8.50 12.61 -12.80
C ILE A 275 -8.20 12.13 -11.38
N PRO A 276 -9.21 11.81 -10.55
CA PRO A 276 -8.97 11.22 -9.23
C PRO A 276 -8.21 9.89 -9.36
N ASN A 277 -7.02 9.81 -8.77
CA ASN A 277 -6.19 8.60 -8.85
C ASN A 277 -6.77 7.48 -7.98
N GLY A 278 -6.90 6.28 -8.55
CA GLY A 278 -7.28 5.09 -7.82
C GLY A 278 -8.08 4.09 -8.67
N ILE A 279 -8.09 2.83 -8.23
CA ILE A 279 -8.65 1.69 -8.94
C ILE A 279 -9.41 0.75 -7.99
N ASN A 280 -10.09 -0.23 -8.56
CA ASN A 280 -10.75 -1.31 -7.84
C ASN A 280 -9.82 -2.51 -7.65
N GLY A 281 -10.08 -3.35 -6.66
CA GLY A 281 -9.34 -4.60 -6.51
C GLY A 281 -9.56 -5.36 -5.21
N VAL A 282 -10.27 -4.80 -4.23
CA VAL A 282 -10.49 -5.45 -2.92
C VAL A 282 -11.12 -6.84 -3.03
N GLU A 283 -12.06 -7.02 -3.97
CA GLU A 283 -12.73 -8.30 -4.23
C GLU A 283 -11.89 -9.24 -5.09
N ASP A 284 -11.18 -8.71 -6.08
CA ASP A 284 -10.56 -9.52 -7.12
C ASP A 284 -9.14 -9.99 -6.75
N ARG A 285 -8.50 -9.37 -5.74
CA ARG A 285 -7.10 -9.61 -5.34
C ARG A 285 -6.76 -11.09 -5.23
N MET A 286 -7.51 -11.85 -4.45
CA MET A 286 -7.15 -13.25 -4.16
C MET A 286 -7.25 -14.13 -5.40
N SER A 287 -8.27 -13.94 -6.24
CA SER A 287 -8.39 -14.69 -7.50
C SER A 287 -7.33 -14.27 -8.51
N ILE A 288 -6.97 -12.99 -8.61
CA ILE A 288 -5.89 -12.52 -9.47
C ILE A 288 -4.54 -13.12 -9.04
N VAL A 289 -4.22 -13.07 -7.75
CA VAL A 289 -2.96 -13.63 -7.24
C VAL A 289 -2.93 -15.16 -7.38
N TRP A 290 -4.07 -15.84 -7.19
CA TRP A 290 -4.16 -17.29 -7.41
C TRP A 290 -3.99 -17.65 -8.87
N ASP A 291 -4.74 -17.02 -9.77
CA ASP A 291 -4.71 -17.30 -11.21
C ASP A 291 -3.32 -17.02 -11.81
N ARG A 292 -2.75 -15.84 -11.51
CA ARG A 292 -1.45 -15.43 -12.07
C ARG A 292 -0.25 -16.06 -11.37
N GLY A 293 -0.41 -16.48 -10.12
CA GLY A 293 0.66 -17.04 -9.31
C GLY A 293 0.59 -18.55 -9.17
N VAL A 294 -0.48 -19.08 -8.58
CA VAL A 294 -0.61 -20.51 -8.27
C VAL A 294 -0.92 -21.32 -9.52
N ALA A 295 -1.91 -20.91 -10.31
CA ALA A 295 -2.33 -21.67 -11.49
C ALA A 295 -1.27 -21.68 -12.61
N THR A 296 -0.35 -20.71 -12.61
CA THR A 296 0.81 -20.67 -13.53
C THR A 296 2.05 -21.40 -12.99
N GLY A 297 2.03 -21.87 -11.74
CA GLY A 297 3.16 -22.55 -11.10
C GLY A 297 4.25 -21.64 -10.53
N LYS A 298 4.07 -20.31 -10.53
CA LYS A 298 5.01 -19.37 -9.89
C LYS A 298 4.94 -19.44 -8.36
N LEU A 299 3.75 -19.62 -7.80
CA LEU A 299 3.51 -19.76 -6.36
C LEU A 299 3.00 -21.16 -6.02
N SER A 300 3.48 -21.72 -4.93
CA SER A 300 2.76 -22.80 -4.23
C SER A 300 1.53 -22.23 -3.48
N PRO A 301 0.52 -23.06 -3.16
CA PRO A 301 -0.59 -22.64 -2.30
C PRO A 301 -0.15 -22.07 -0.95
N SER A 302 0.94 -22.59 -0.36
CA SER A 302 1.50 -22.06 0.89
C SER A 302 2.11 -20.67 0.72
N GLN A 303 2.79 -20.40 -0.40
CA GLN A 303 3.28 -19.06 -0.71
C GLN A 303 2.12 -18.09 -0.98
N PHE A 304 1.05 -18.54 -1.64
CA PHE A 304 -0.18 -17.77 -1.81
C PHE A 304 -0.77 -17.34 -0.46
N VAL A 305 -0.90 -18.25 0.50
CA VAL A 305 -1.34 -17.92 1.87
C VAL A 305 -0.40 -16.91 2.52
N ALA A 306 0.91 -17.07 2.35
CA ALA A 306 1.90 -16.17 2.91
C ALA A 306 1.75 -14.73 2.41
N VAL A 307 1.69 -14.52 1.09
CA VAL A 307 1.64 -13.19 0.48
C VAL A 307 0.26 -12.54 0.54
N THR A 308 -0.80 -13.31 0.77
CA THR A 308 -2.16 -12.77 0.87
C THR A 308 -2.65 -12.56 2.31
N SER A 309 -1.99 -13.15 3.31
CA SER A 309 -2.40 -13.01 4.72
C SER A 309 -1.25 -13.08 5.74
N THR A 310 -0.49 -14.19 5.80
CA THR A 310 0.42 -14.47 6.91
C THR A 310 1.54 -13.42 7.04
N ASN A 311 2.11 -12.96 5.93
CA ASN A 311 3.18 -11.96 5.97
C ASN A 311 2.66 -10.61 6.42
N ALA A 312 1.49 -10.18 5.97
CA ALA A 312 0.85 -8.95 6.47
C ALA A 312 0.58 -9.07 7.99
N ALA A 313 0.03 -10.20 8.44
CA ALA A 313 -0.21 -10.43 9.86
C ALA A 313 1.09 -10.39 10.70
N LYS A 314 2.19 -10.93 10.18
CA LYS A 314 3.50 -10.87 10.85
C LYS A 314 4.03 -9.44 10.88
N ILE A 315 4.07 -8.74 9.73
CA ILE A 315 4.62 -7.39 9.60
C ILE A 315 3.87 -6.39 10.46
N PHE A 316 2.53 -6.46 10.47
CA PHE A 316 1.68 -5.55 11.24
C PHE A 316 1.34 -6.07 12.65
N ASN A 317 2.05 -7.10 13.11
CA ASN A 317 2.05 -7.59 14.50
C ASN A 317 0.70 -8.12 15.03
N ILE A 318 -0.03 -8.84 14.19
CA ILE A 318 -1.31 -9.49 14.52
C ILE A 318 -1.29 -11.01 14.26
N TYR A 319 -0.11 -11.58 14.04
CA TYR A 319 0.12 -13.02 13.94
C TYR A 319 0.42 -13.65 15.31
N PRO A 320 -0.08 -14.86 15.64
CA PRO A 320 -0.88 -15.76 14.81
C PRO A 320 -2.38 -15.52 14.87
N ARG A 321 -2.87 -14.53 15.64
CA ARG A 321 -4.30 -14.22 15.77
C ARG A 321 -4.99 -14.16 14.39
N LYS A 322 -4.33 -13.56 13.40
CA LYS A 322 -4.71 -13.60 11.99
C LYS A 322 -3.64 -14.24 11.11
N GLY A 323 -4.07 -14.68 9.93
CA GLY A 323 -3.17 -15.23 8.90
C GLY A 323 -2.63 -16.63 9.20
N ARG A 324 -3.30 -17.39 10.10
CA ARG A 324 -3.00 -18.80 10.38
C ARG A 324 -4.27 -19.55 10.80
N ILE A 325 -4.43 -20.79 10.29
CA ILE A 325 -5.41 -21.73 10.81
C ILE A 325 -4.72 -22.56 11.90
N ALA A 326 -5.03 -22.25 13.16
CA ALA A 326 -4.59 -23.02 14.33
C ALA A 326 -5.53 -22.74 15.51
N VAL A 327 -5.53 -23.65 16.50
CA VAL A 327 -6.28 -23.45 17.75
C VAL A 327 -5.86 -22.12 18.39
N GLY A 328 -6.86 -21.33 18.80
CA GLY A 328 -6.66 -20.01 19.42
C GLY A 328 -6.52 -18.84 18.44
N CYS A 329 -6.51 -19.07 17.12
CA CYS A 329 -6.55 -18.00 16.12
C CYS A 329 -7.99 -17.56 15.84
N ASP A 330 -8.19 -16.34 15.33
CA ASP A 330 -9.50 -15.85 14.91
C ASP A 330 -10.06 -16.77 13.79
N ALA A 331 -11.35 -17.09 13.84
CA ALA A 331 -12.03 -17.90 12.83
C ALA A 331 -12.35 -17.08 11.56
N ASP A 332 -11.30 -16.52 10.95
CA ASP A 332 -11.30 -15.81 9.69
C ASP A 332 -10.77 -16.76 8.60
N ILE A 333 -11.68 -17.51 7.98
CA ILE A 333 -11.35 -18.69 7.16
C ILE A 333 -12.04 -18.58 5.81
N VAL A 334 -11.31 -18.97 4.75
CA VAL A 334 -11.86 -19.06 3.40
C VAL A 334 -11.82 -20.51 2.94
N VAL A 335 -12.97 -21.05 2.53
CA VAL A 335 -13.02 -22.29 1.76
C VAL A 335 -12.80 -21.92 0.30
N TRP A 336 -11.62 -22.27 -0.21
CA TRP A 336 -11.17 -21.92 -1.55
C TRP A 336 -11.36 -23.10 -2.51
N ASP A 337 -12.02 -22.87 -3.65
CA ASP A 337 -12.03 -23.83 -4.75
C ASP A 337 -10.95 -23.43 -5.77
N ALA A 338 -9.89 -24.23 -5.78
CA ALA A 338 -8.70 -24.06 -6.61
C ALA A 338 -8.97 -24.15 -8.12
N ASN A 339 -10.07 -24.78 -8.54
CA ASN A 339 -10.37 -25.10 -9.93
C ASN A 339 -11.57 -24.32 -10.48
N ALA A 340 -12.39 -23.72 -9.61
CA ALA A 340 -13.51 -22.91 -10.04
C ALA A 340 -13.03 -21.70 -10.86
N GLN A 341 -13.80 -21.34 -11.88
CA GLN A 341 -13.51 -20.21 -12.76
C GLN A 341 -14.65 -19.20 -12.76
N ARG A 342 -14.30 -17.93 -12.90
CA ARG A 342 -15.26 -16.85 -13.24
C ARG A 342 -14.63 -15.88 -14.21
N THR A 343 -15.45 -15.27 -15.04
CA THR A 343 -15.06 -14.07 -15.78
C THR A 343 -15.38 -12.84 -14.92
N ILE A 344 -14.38 -12.03 -14.61
CA ILE A 344 -14.56 -10.81 -13.82
C ILE A 344 -15.37 -9.81 -14.64
N SER A 345 -16.41 -9.25 -14.03
CA SER A 345 -17.21 -8.18 -14.63
C SER A 345 -17.76 -7.23 -13.58
N ALA A 346 -17.79 -5.94 -13.90
CA ALA A 346 -18.50 -4.91 -13.12
C ALA A 346 -20.00 -5.21 -12.97
N LYS A 347 -20.58 -6.04 -13.85
CA LYS A 347 -21.99 -6.47 -13.72
C LYS A 347 -22.22 -7.47 -12.59
N THR A 348 -21.17 -8.13 -12.11
CA THR A 348 -21.25 -9.24 -11.15
C THR A 348 -20.41 -9.03 -9.89
N HIS A 349 -19.59 -7.99 -9.85
CA HIS A 349 -18.80 -7.65 -8.66
C HIS A 349 -19.70 -7.03 -7.57
N HIS A 350 -19.14 -6.89 -6.38
CA HIS A 350 -19.80 -6.39 -5.18
C HIS A 350 -19.24 -5.03 -4.73
N GLN A 351 -18.40 -4.41 -5.56
CA GLN A 351 -17.89 -3.06 -5.36
C GLN A 351 -18.94 -2.04 -5.85
N ALA A 352 -18.94 -0.83 -5.30
CA ALA A 352 -19.87 0.24 -5.67
C ALA A 352 -19.53 0.89 -7.01
N VAL A 353 -18.29 0.75 -7.47
CA VAL A 353 -17.78 1.41 -8.67
C VAL A 353 -18.34 0.82 -9.95
N ASN A 354 -18.69 1.66 -10.93
CA ASN A 354 -19.37 1.23 -12.15
C ASN A 354 -18.47 0.64 -13.26
N PHE A 355 -17.25 0.19 -12.94
CA PHE A 355 -16.33 -0.50 -13.85
C PHE A 355 -15.42 -1.47 -13.09
N ASN A 356 -14.67 -2.30 -13.80
CA ASN A 356 -13.62 -3.14 -13.22
C ASN A 356 -12.37 -3.12 -14.13
N ILE A 357 -11.18 -2.87 -13.57
CA ILE A 357 -9.92 -2.89 -14.34
C ILE A 357 -9.51 -4.29 -14.82
N PHE A 358 -10.15 -5.33 -14.28
CA PHE A 358 -9.97 -6.73 -14.70
C PHE A 358 -11.13 -7.22 -15.59
N GLU A 359 -11.93 -6.32 -16.15
CA GLU A 359 -13.13 -6.66 -16.96
C GLU A 359 -12.80 -7.69 -18.06
N GLY A 360 -13.61 -8.75 -18.13
CA GLY A 360 -13.49 -9.78 -19.15
C GLY A 360 -12.38 -10.81 -18.92
N GLN A 361 -11.54 -10.64 -17.89
CA GLN A 361 -10.54 -11.64 -17.54
C GLN A 361 -11.21 -12.86 -16.89
N THR A 362 -10.99 -14.05 -17.46
CA THR A 362 -11.33 -15.32 -16.80
C THR A 362 -10.21 -15.69 -15.84
N VAL A 363 -10.57 -15.88 -14.56
CA VAL A 363 -9.65 -16.26 -13.49
C VAL A 363 -10.05 -17.59 -12.89
N THR A 364 -9.04 -18.38 -12.50
CA THR A 364 -9.18 -19.64 -11.77
C THR A 364 -8.89 -19.41 -10.29
N GLY A 365 -9.57 -20.14 -9.40
CA GLY A 365 -9.42 -20.03 -7.95
C GLY A 365 -10.38 -19.01 -7.36
N LEU A 366 -11.40 -19.49 -6.64
CA LEU A 366 -12.46 -18.64 -6.09
C LEU A 366 -12.77 -18.96 -4.63
N ALA A 367 -13.15 -17.93 -3.86
CA ALA A 367 -13.73 -18.11 -2.53
C ALA A 367 -15.15 -18.69 -2.65
N LYS A 368 -15.34 -19.94 -2.19
CA LYS A 368 -16.68 -20.57 -2.11
C LYS A 368 -17.42 -20.19 -0.85
N VAL A 369 -16.70 -20.12 0.26
CA VAL A 369 -17.23 -19.72 1.55
C VAL A 369 -16.23 -18.79 2.22
N THR A 370 -16.68 -17.65 2.71
CA THR A 370 -15.89 -16.78 3.57
C THR A 370 -16.52 -16.73 4.95
N ILE A 371 -15.70 -17.01 5.96
CA ILE A 371 -16.04 -17.01 7.37
C ILE A 371 -15.27 -15.86 7.99
N SER A 372 -15.96 -14.94 8.65
CA SER A 372 -15.37 -13.82 9.38
C SER A 372 -15.83 -13.92 10.82
N ARG A 373 -14.91 -13.95 11.78
CA ARG A 373 -15.19 -14.10 13.21
C ARG A 373 -16.09 -15.31 13.52
N GLY A 374 -15.89 -16.42 12.82
CA GLY A 374 -16.67 -17.65 12.98
C GLY A 374 -18.07 -17.64 12.36
N THR A 375 -18.45 -16.56 11.68
CA THR A 375 -19.76 -16.43 10.99
C THR A 375 -19.57 -16.55 9.49
N VAL A 376 -20.40 -17.36 8.82
CA VAL A 376 -20.42 -17.44 7.36
C VAL A 376 -21.00 -16.14 6.79
N VAL A 377 -20.17 -15.34 6.12
CA VAL A 377 -20.54 -14.03 5.56
C VAL A 377 -20.66 -14.01 4.05
N TRP A 378 -20.13 -15.04 3.38
CA TRP A 378 -20.25 -15.27 1.95
C TRP A 378 -20.40 -16.76 1.68
N LYS A 379 -21.42 -17.15 0.91
CA LYS A 379 -21.63 -18.52 0.44
C LYS A 379 -22.64 -18.53 -0.71
N ASP A 380 -22.49 -19.45 -1.67
CA ASP A 380 -23.44 -19.66 -2.77
C ASP A 380 -23.77 -18.37 -3.55
N ASN A 381 -22.74 -17.54 -3.78
CA ASN A 381 -22.82 -16.24 -4.43
C ASN A 381 -23.77 -15.24 -3.74
N LYS A 382 -23.89 -15.32 -2.40
CA LYS A 382 -24.72 -14.43 -1.58
C LYS A 382 -23.93 -13.90 -0.38
N LEU A 383 -24.06 -12.61 -0.14
CA LEU A 383 -23.58 -11.93 1.06
C LEU A 383 -24.58 -12.10 2.21
N SER A 384 -24.08 -12.53 3.35
CA SER A 384 -24.81 -12.69 4.61
C SER A 384 -24.10 -11.90 5.72
N THR A 385 -23.87 -10.61 5.46
CA THR A 385 -23.08 -9.73 6.33
C THR A 385 -23.96 -8.87 7.22
N THR A 386 -23.52 -8.63 8.45
CA THR A 386 -24.16 -7.66 9.36
C THR A 386 -23.32 -6.38 9.39
N ARG A 387 -23.94 -5.23 9.07
CA ARG A 387 -23.28 -3.93 9.17
C ARG A 387 -22.71 -3.71 10.58
N GLY A 388 -21.44 -3.32 10.68
CA GLY A 388 -20.75 -3.09 11.96
C GLY A 388 -20.41 -4.37 12.74
N SER A 389 -20.41 -5.55 12.10
CA SER A 389 -19.95 -6.79 12.75
C SER A 389 -18.44 -6.90 12.85
N GLY A 390 -17.70 -6.21 11.97
CA GLY A 390 -16.25 -6.12 12.03
C GLY A 390 -15.77 -5.39 13.29
N ARG A 391 -14.52 -5.65 13.69
CA ARG A 391 -13.89 -4.97 14.82
C ARG A 391 -12.58 -4.34 14.41
N PHE A 392 -12.29 -3.18 15.01
CA PHE A 392 -10.94 -2.63 14.98
C PHE A 392 -9.98 -3.61 15.66
N VAL A 393 -8.86 -3.88 14.99
CA VAL A 393 -7.80 -4.76 15.48
C VAL A 393 -6.57 -3.90 15.74
N GLU A 394 -6.18 -3.84 17.00
CA GLU A 394 -4.94 -3.16 17.40
C GLU A 394 -3.73 -3.85 16.77
N THR A 395 -2.84 -3.03 16.21
CA THR A 395 -1.54 -3.39 15.65
C THR A 395 -0.46 -2.87 16.61
N PRO A 396 -0.04 -3.63 17.62
CA PRO A 396 0.88 -3.13 18.65
C PRO A 396 2.27 -2.84 18.07
N PRO A 397 3.00 -1.85 18.62
CA PRO A 397 4.37 -1.54 18.21
C PRO A 397 5.35 -2.65 18.61
N ASN A 398 6.63 -2.49 18.26
CA ASN A 398 7.74 -3.41 18.55
C ASN A 398 7.51 -4.83 17.99
N CYS A 399 7.02 -4.91 16.75
CA CYS A 399 6.81 -6.17 16.04
C CYS A 399 8.11 -6.99 15.98
N GLU A 400 8.13 -8.17 16.60
CA GLU A 400 9.30 -9.06 16.61
C GLU A 400 9.78 -9.43 15.20
N HIS A 401 8.86 -9.67 14.27
CA HIS A 401 9.20 -10.01 12.89
C HIS A 401 10.00 -8.89 12.19
N VAL A 402 9.70 -7.64 12.53
CA VAL A 402 10.31 -6.44 11.94
C VAL A 402 11.55 -6.00 12.74
N TYR A 403 11.43 -5.92 14.06
CA TYR A 403 12.38 -5.24 14.95
C TYR A 403 13.47 -6.14 15.53
N ASN A 404 13.36 -7.47 15.45
CA ASN A 404 14.37 -8.35 16.04
C ASN A 404 15.78 -8.03 15.52
N ARG A 405 15.94 -7.85 14.20
CA ARG A 405 17.24 -7.46 13.61
C ARG A 405 17.61 -6.00 13.87
N ILE A 406 16.63 -5.10 14.05
CA ILE A 406 16.85 -3.67 14.27
C ILE A 406 17.56 -3.46 15.61
N ARG A 407 17.03 -4.06 16.69
CA ARG A 407 17.60 -3.91 18.04
C ARG A 407 19.05 -4.39 18.14
N THR A 408 19.38 -5.51 17.49
CA THR A 408 20.78 -5.97 17.44
C THR A 408 21.66 -5.01 16.65
N ARG A 409 21.16 -4.45 15.54
CA ARG A 409 21.91 -3.45 14.74
C ARG A 409 22.22 -2.20 15.54
N ASP A 410 21.26 -1.72 16.35
CA ASP A 410 21.47 -0.55 17.21
C ASP A 410 22.64 -0.76 18.16
N VAL A 411 22.89 -1.97 18.65
CA VAL A 411 24.04 -2.26 19.51
C VAL A 411 25.33 -2.39 18.70
N VAL A 412 25.33 -3.18 17.62
CA VAL A 412 26.59 -3.56 16.94
C VAL A 412 27.08 -2.54 15.92
N ARG A 413 26.24 -1.59 15.48
CA ARG A 413 26.59 -0.56 14.49
C ARG A 413 26.87 0.82 15.10
N GLN A 414 27.00 0.92 16.41
CA GLN A 414 27.36 2.18 17.06
C GLN A 414 28.68 2.73 16.52
N PRO A 415 28.76 4.02 16.15
CA PRO A 415 30.00 4.63 15.73
C PRO A 415 31.01 4.58 16.88
N LYS A 416 32.24 4.18 16.58
CA LYS A 416 33.32 4.13 17.56
C LYS A 416 34.21 5.34 17.41
N LYS A 417 34.35 6.11 18.50
CA LYS A 417 35.35 7.16 18.59
C LYS A 417 36.74 6.53 18.52
N VAL A 418 37.60 7.07 17.67
CA VAL A 418 39.04 6.77 17.72
C VAL A 418 39.63 7.68 18.79
N GLU A 419 40.16 7.09 19.85
CA GLU A 419 40.88 7.83 20.88
C GLU A 419 42.21 8.34 20.28
N ARG A 420 42.41 9.66 20.35
CA ARG A 420 43.61 10.36 19.88
C ARG A 420 44.07 11.31 20.98
N GLU A 421 45.36 11.57 21.05
CA GLU A 421 45.87 12.68 21.84
C GLU A 421 45.25 14.00 21.33
N PRO A 422 44.93 14.96 22.22
CA PRO A 422 44.47 16.28 21.80
C PRO A 422 45.46 16.95 20.85
N TYR A 423 44.96 17.61 19.81
CA TYR A 423 45.81 18.39 18.91
C TYR A 423 46.41 19.59 19.66
N THR A 424 47.74 19.66 19.72
CA THR A 424 48.50 20.72 20.42
C THR A 424 49.21 21.69 19.46
N GLY A 425 49.05 21.51 18.14
CA GLY A 425 49.68 22.36 17.15
C GLY A 425 48.98 23.73 16.98
N PRO A 426 49.58 24.65 16.20
CA PRO A 426 48.96 25.94 15.90
C PRO A 426 47.66 25.77 15.09
N VAL A 427 46.71 26.70 15.28
CA VAL A 427 45.45 26.79 14.52
C VAL A 427 45.41 28.15 13.83
N ALA A 428 45.04 28.19 12.54
CA ALA A 428 44.92 29.43 11.80
C ALA A 428 43.79 30.30 12.36
N VAL A 429 44.03 31.62 12.45
CA VAL A 429 42.98 32.59 12.76
C VAL A 429 42.30 32.99 11.45
N LEU A 430 40.99 32.75 11.35
CA LEU A 430 40.19 33.24 10.22
C LEU A 430 39.73 34.67 10.53
N GLU A 431 40.05 35.61 9.64
CA GLU A 431 39.43 36.94 9.67
C GLU A 431 37.94 36.79 9.33
N LYS A 432 37.07 37.34 10.18
CA LYS A 432 35.61 37.30 10.01
C LYS A 432 35.12 38.39 9.09
#